data_AF-T1CN05-F1
#
_entry.id   AF-T1CN05-F1
#
_cell.length_a   1.000
_cell.length_b   1.000
_cell.length_c   1.000
_cell.angle_alpha   90.00
_cell.angle_beta   90.00
_cell.angle_gamma   90.00
#
_symmetry.space_group_name_H-M   'P 1'
#
loop_
_entity.id
_entity.type
_entity.pdbx_description
1 polymer ?
#
loop_
_entity_poly.entity_id
_entity_poly.type
_entity_poly.pdbx_seq_one_letter_code
_entity_poly.pdbx_strand_id
1 'polypeptide(L)' 'LKRGLITVAGARNYGVVLNQDFSLDEDATAELRSQLLKSRPGLEVFNRGGEIVDLKERCEAETGLIAPIDPVFT' A
#
# COMPACT_ATOMS: atom_id res chain seq x y z
N LEU A 1 18.12 13.13 0.03
CA LEU A 1 18.77 14.45 0.08
C LEU A 1 20.27 14.38 0.27
N LYS A 2 20.81 14.15 1.47
CA LYS A 2 22.27 14.06 1.70
C LYS A 2 22.98 12.99 0.84
N ARG A 3 22.27 11.90 0.51
CA ARG A 3 22.74 10.84 -0.41
C ARG A 3 22.04 10.84 -1.79
N GLY A 4 21.32 11.91 -2.15
CA GLY A 4 20.64 12.03 -3.45
C GLY A 4 19.43 11.12 -3.71
N LEU A 5 19.03 10.25 -2.77
CA LEU A 5 17.99 9.23 -3.01
C LEU A 5 16.55 9.75 -3.16
N ILE A 6 16.27 10.95 -2.68
CA ILE A 6 14.94 11.58 -2.71
C ILE A 6 15.10 13.10 -2.83
N THR A 7 14.11 13.74 -3.45
CA THR A 7 13.93 15.20 -3.52
C THR A 7 13.22 15.73 -2.27
N VAL A 8 13.23 17.06 -2.06
CA VAL A 8 12.49 17.70 -0.95
C VAL A 8 10.99 17.46 -1.10
N ALA A 9 10.46 17.60 -2.32
CA ALA A 9 9.08 17.28 -2.61
C ALA A 9 8.77 15.81 -2.34
N GLY A 10 9.69 14.90 -2.69
CA GLY A 10 9.55 13.46 -2.43
C GLY A 10 9.51 13.08 -0.96
N ALA A 11 10.11 13.87 -0.06
CA ALA A 11 10.04 13.62 1.39
C ALA A 11 8.59 13.67 1.92
N ARG A 12 7.72 14.50 1.33
CA ARG A 12 6.31 14.62 1.72
C ARG A 12 5.53 13.32 1.51
N ASN A 13 5.91 12.50 0.53
CA ASN A 13 5.30 11.18 0.29
C ASN A 13 5.52 10.20 1.46
N TYR A 14 6.55 10.44 2.27
CA TYR A 14 6.82 9.69 3.49
C TYR A 14 6.26 10.38 4.74
N GLY A 15 5.42 11.41 4.55
CA GLY A 15 4.89 12.23 5.64
C GLY A 15 5.98 12.94 6.41
N VAL A 16 6.99 13.49 5.71
CA VAL A 16 8.10 14.27 6.28
C VAL A 16 8.18 15.62 5.58
N VAL A 17 8.29 16.69 6.36
CA VAL A 17 8.50 18.06 5.87
C VAL A 17 9.89 18.52 6.28
N LEU A 18 10.57 19.22 5.39
CA LEU A 18 11.94 19.68 5.59
C LEU A 18 12.01 21.20 5.44
N ASN A 19 12.87 21.79 6.25
CA ASN A 19 13.24 23.19 6.16
C ASN A 19 14.11 23.46 4.92
N GLN A 20 14.36 24.74 4.62
CA GLN A 20 15.19 25.15 3.48
C GLN A 20 16.64 24.65 3.58
N ASP A 21 17.14 24.43 4.79
CA ASP A 21 18.46 23.87 5.09
C ASP A 21 18.49 22.32 5.07
N PHE A 22 17.38 21.69 4.66
CA PHE A 22 17.15 20.24 4.68
C PHE A 22 17.15 19.60 6.08
N SER A 23 17.03 20.40 7.15
CA SER A 23 16.70 19.88 8.47
C SER A 23 15.22 19.47 8.56
N LEU A 24 14.88 18.66 9.55
CA LEU A 24 13.51 18.22 9.81
C LEU A 24 12.68 19.40 10.35
N ASP A 25 11.51 19.63 9.75
CA ASP A 25 10.48 20.49 10.34
C ASP A 25 9.54 19.60 11.15
N GLU A 26 9.71 19.56 12.47
CA GLU A 26 8.98 18.66 13.36
C GLU A 26 7.48 18.99 13.40
N ASP A 27 7.14 20.28 13.52
CA ASP A 27 5.76 20.75 13.65
C ASP A 27 4.97 20.51 12.35
N ALA A 28 5.53 20.92 11.21
CA ALA A 28 4.87 20.69 9.91
C ALA A 28 4.81 19.19 9.56
N THR A 29 5.78 18.39 10.02
CA THR A 29 5.75 16.93 9.87
C THR A 29 4.62 16.32 10.71
N ALA A 30 4.46 16.75 11.97
CA ALA A 30 3.39 16.28 12.84
C ALA A 30 2.00 16.65 12.26
N GLU A 31 1.86 17.87 11.75
CA GLU A 31 0.63 18.33 11.11
C GLU A 31 0.32 17.51 9.85
N LEU A 32 1.29 17.35 8.95
CA LEU A 32 1.13 16.56 7.73
C LEU A 32 0.71 15.12 8.05
N ARG A 33 1.32 14.49 9.06
CA ARG A 33 0.96 13.14 9.48
C ARG A 33 -0.46 13.07 10.06
N SER A 34 -0.87 14.07 10.82
CA SER A 34 -2.25 14.18 11.32
C SER A 34 -3.26 14.30 10.18
N GLN A 35 -2.97 15.13 9.18
CA GLN A 35 -3.79 15.28 7.98
C GLN A 35 -3.87 13.97 7.19
N LEU A 36 -2.74 13.30 6.95
CA LEU A 36 -2.68 12.02 6.26
C LEU A 36 -3.51 10.96 6.99
N LEU A 37 -3.41 10.88 8.32
CA LEU A 37 -4.19 9.94 9.12
C LEU A 37 -5.70 10.18 8.98
N LYS A 38 -6.13 11.44 8.97
CA LYS A 38 -7.55 11.82 8.79
C LYS A 38 -8.06 11.57 7.37
N SER A 39 -7.20 11.76 6.37
CA SER A 39 -7.55 11.54 4.95
C SER A 39 -7.57 10.07 4.56
N ARG A 40 -6.92 9.20 5.35
CA ARG A 40 -6.81 7.79 5.04
C ARG A 40 -8.20 7.16 5.14
N PRO A 41 -8.73 6.58 4.04
CA PRO A 41 -10.01 5.88 4.10
C PRO A 41 -9.90 4.70 5.06
N GLY A 42 -11.04 4.27 5.60
CA GLY A 42 -11.11 3.04 6.37
C GLY A 42 -10.46 1.91 5.59
N LEU A 43 -9.55 1.17 6.23
CA LEU A 43 -8.98 -0.02 5.62
C LEU A 43 -10.10 -1.05 5.52
N GLU A 44 -10.47 -1.42 4.30
CA GLU A 44 -11.29 -2.61 4.12
C GLU A 44 -10.54 -3.80 4.72
N VAL A 45 -11.29 -4.65 5.41
CA VAL A 45 -10.77 -5.95 5.81
C VAL A 45 -10.36 -6.67 4.53
N PHE A 46 -9.20 -7.33 4.57
CA PHE A 46 -8.65 -8.06 3.42
C PHE A 46 -9.73 -8.92 2.74
N ASN A 47 -10.07 -8.59 1.49
CA ASN A 47 -11.03 -9.34 0.70
C ASN A 47 -10.37 -10.65 0.23
N ARG A 48 -10.80 -11.78 0.80
CA ARG A 48 -10.29 -13.12 0.45
C ARG A 48 -10.90 -13.68 -0.84
N GLY A 49 -11.77 -12.93 -1.50
CA GLY A 49 -12.64 -13.45 -2.54
C GLY A 49 -13.82 -14.24 -1.95
N GLY A 50 -14.51 -14.96 -2.82
CA GLY A 50 -15.59 -15.88 -2.45
C GLY A 50 -15.07 -17.25 -2.01
N GLU A 51 -15.90 -18.27 -2.14
CA GLU A 51 -15.51 -19.64 -1.86
C GLU A 51 -14.50 -20.16 -2.88
N ILE A 52 -13.64 -21.11 -2.47
CA ILE A 52 -12.60 -21.70 -3.34
C ILE A 52 -13.22 -22.28 -4.61
N VAL A 53 -14.42 -22.86 -4.53
CA VAL A 53 -15.14 -23.42 -5.67
C VAL A 53 -15.43 -22.34 -6.71
N ASP A 54 -16.04 -21.23 -6.31
CA ASP A 54 -16.37 -20.12 -7.20
C ASP A 54 -15.12 -19.48 -7.83
N LEU A 55 -14.02 -19.41 -7.06
CA LEU A 55 -12.74 -18.89 -7.55
C LEU A 55 -12.13 -19.81 -8.61
N LYS A 56 -12.21 -21.13 -8.41
CA LYS A 56 -11.74 -22.13 -9.40
C LYS A 56 -12.55 -22.05 -10.68
N GLU A 57 -13.87 -21.90 -10.59
CA GLU A 57 -14.74 -21.78 -11.77
C GLU A 57 -14.41 -20.57 -12.65
N ARG A 58 -14.05 -19.43 -12.04
CA ARG A 58 -13.72 -18.20 -12.79
C ARG A 58 -12.24 -18.09 -13.17
N CYS A 59 -11.37 -18.94 -12.64
CA CYS A 59 -9.91 -18.85 -12.78
C CYS A 59 -9.45 -18.69 -14.25
N GLU A 60 -9.96 -19.55 -15.14
CA GLU A 60 -9.56 -19.53 -16.55
C GLU A 60 -10.04 -18.27 -17.26
N ALA A 61 -11.26 -17.83 -16.99
CA ALA A 61 -11.83 -16.63 -17.59
C ALA A 61 -11.13 -15.34 -17.12
N GLU A 62 -10.74 -15.28 -15.83
CA GLU A 62 -10.13 -14.09 -15.24
C GLU A 62 -8.61 -14.01 -15.47
N THR A 63 -7.92 -15.16 -15.47
CA THR A 63 -6.45 -15.21 -15.48
C THR A 63 -5.85 -15.86 -16.73
N GLY A 64 -6.65 -16.59 -17.50
CA GLY A 64 -6.16 -17.43 -18.61
C GLY A 64 -5.44 -18.70 -18.17
N LEU A 65 -5.46 -19.03 -16.87
CA LEU A 65 -4.85 -20.22 -16.29
C LEU A 65 -5.92 -21.22 -15.86
N ILE A 66 -5.69 -22.50 -16.16
CA ILE A 66 -6.55 -23.59 -15.70
C ILE A 66 -6.56 -23.61 -14.18
N ALA A 67 -7.73 -23.88 -13.59
CA ALA A 67 -7.89 -23.95 -12.15
C ALA A 67 -6.94 -24.97 -11.49
N PRO A 68 -6.37 -24.64 -10.32
CA PRO A 68 -5.48 -25.54 -9.61
C PRO A 68 -6.22 -26.79 -9.10
N ILE A 69 -5.52 -27.93 -9.19
CA ILE A 69 -5.99 -29.23 -8.71
C ILE A 69 -5.72 -29.34 -7.21
N ASP A 70 -6.65 -29.94 -6.45
CA ASP A 70 -6.46 -30.15 -5.02
C ASP A 70 -5.34 -31.15 -4.73
N PRO A 71 -4.56 -30.94 -3.65
CA PRO A 71 -3.49 -31.85 -3.26
C PRO A 71 -4.06 -33.20 -2.83
N VAL A 72 -3.37 -34.27 -3.23
CA VAL A 72 -3.65 -35.64 -2.78
C VAL A 72 -2.74 -35.95 -1.60
N PHE A 73 -3.33 -36.12 -0.41
CA PHE A 73 -2.61 -36.56 0.78
C PHE A 73 -2.82 -38.07 0.96
N THR A 74 -1.95 -38.84 0.32
CA THR A 74 -1.75 -40.28 0.57
C THR A 74 -0.62 -40.52 1.52
#